data_AF-A0A1V3PQA7-F1
#
_entry.id   AF-A0A1V3PQA7-F1
#
_cell.length_a   1.000
_cell.length_b   1.000
_cell.length_c   1.000
_cell.angle_alpha   90.00
_cell.angle_beta   90.00
_cell.angle_gamma   90.00
#
_symmetry.space_group_name_H-M   'P 1'
#
loop_
_entity.id
_entity.type
_entity.pdbx_description
1 polymer ?
#
loop_
_entity_poly.entity_id
_entity_poly.type
_entity_poly.pdbx_seq_one_letter_code
_entity_poly.pdbx_strand_id
1 'polypeptide(L)'
;MIRRLEALALLLAIVPWPALATVFSGEVQVADAQDIFTPPSMSSPVVLRYYVADGARVSKGDDLLRIDAGPAETQLSTLQAQLEQTTAKNAKEIADLELKQADAELALADAQAERDTAAVDASIPKSVISALNYDRYQGEMQRTERALALKKQEVAQAIAAVARRRQDSELELRKQRLSLAFYQDQVAGAVVHAERDGTVIHGFDTVFGAGGRYEEGSSSYPGTNVGQLVGSGSGYTVHGWVLEPDRVGLRVNQPVRLHFDALPGSELQGSIGAIAGTSASKSDWGDGRYFEVDIALPAKSTLVFRPGMSVRIDSDLTDVGDRGRPSVAGHDEPLHVDGEIYAQRSLAISPPAVDGLWQMTVTQMAGDGEVVKKGDMLVVFDGGDVIKNLTTKQGQLAEKLRTQEQLRLDLADRAREAELATAQAKADMEKAQRKANQPKEYIARVDYQKLVIARTKAEQRMALTAQRERMAAEERAAEQRMADADASQLDAEVKKLKESVGSLTVTAPRDGIVLHQDNWSGGKVDVGSQIWRGQSVAQMPDLSTLAVRAALPERELGRVNPGQRVRVVIAGGGDRSMNGHIAEVGGTVHSKSRVEVVPVVDLVVRLDQDPGQLKLKPGQAVQVEIPVAAGASR
;
A
#
# COMPACT_ATOMS: atom_id res chain seq x y z
N MET A 1 -15.61 -84.63 50.28
CA MET A 1 -16.56 -83.80 51.06
C MET A 1 -16.22 -82.34 50.81
N ILE A 2 -17.26 -81.60 50.42
CA ILE A 2 -17.37 -80.17 50.10
C ILE A 2 -16.42 -79.26 50.89
N ARG A 3 -15.69 -78.38 50.21
CA ARG A 3 -15.66 -76.91 50.47
C ARG A 3 -14.90 -76.14 49.40
N ARG A 4 -15.58 -75.15 48.83
CA ARG A 4 -15.09 -74.11 47.92
C ARG A 4 -14.08 -73.22 48.64
N LEU A 5 -13.02 -72.83 47.94
CA LEU A 5 -12.18 -71.67 48.24
C LEU A 5 -11.96 -70.94 46.91
N GLU A 6 -12.69 -69.84 46.74
CA GLU A 6 -12.60 -68.95 45.59
C GLU A 6 -11.32 -68.10 45.67
N ALA A 7 -10.71 -67.91 44.50
CA ALA A 7 -9.51 -67.13 44.31
C ALA A 7 -9.79 -65.63 44.46
N LEU A 8 -9.02 -64.97 45.32
CA LEU A 8 -9.01 -63.53 45.51
C LEU A 8 -8.19 -62.87 44.38
N ALA A 9 -8.86 -62.18 43.46
CA ALA A 9 -8.22 -61.30 42.48
C ALA A 9 -7.90 -59.96 43.14
N LEU A 10 -6.62 -59.57 43.12
CA LEU A 10 -6.11 -58.32 43.64
C LEU A 10 -6.50 -57.16 42.71
N LEU A 11 -7.49 -56.36 43.10
CA LEU A 11 -7.85 -55.10 42.44
C LEU A 11 -6.94 -54.00 42.98
N LEU A 12 -5.97 -53.56 42.19
CA LEU A 12 -5.16 -52.38 42.46
C LEU A 12 -6.08 -51.14 42.37
N ALA A 13 -6.48 -50.61 43.51
CA ALA A 13 -7.18 -49.34 43.60
C ALA A 13 -6.20 -48.21 43.26
N ILE A 14 -6.38 -47.59 42.09
CA ILE A 14 -5.75 -46.32 41.73
C ILE A 14 -6.38 -45.27 42.65
N VAL A 15 -5.65 -44.88 43.70
CA VAL A 15 -6.02 -43.74 44.55
C VAL A 15 -5.80 -42.47 43.73
N PRO A 16 -6.83 -41.64 43.46
CA PRO A 16 -6.62 -40.35 42.86
C PRO A 16 -5.86 -39.48 43.89
N TRP A 17 -4.64 -39.06 43.56
CA TRP A 17 -3.96 -38.01 44.32
C TRP A 17 -4.85 -36.76 44.36
N PRO A 18 -4.93 -36.06 45.50
CA PRO A 18 -5.68 -34.83 45.58
C PRO A 18 -5.09 -33.83 44.58
N ALA A 19 -5.92 -33.34 43.67
CA ALA A 19 -5.58 -32.17 42.89
C ALA A 19 -5.25 -31.05 43.90
N LEU A 20 -4.01 -30.56 43.90
CA LEU A 20 -3.65 -29.43 44.74
C LEU A 20 -4.54 -28.25 44.33
N ALA A 21 -5.19 -27.64 45.31
CA ALA A 21 -6.00 -26.45 45.11
C ALA A 21 -5.09 -25.30 44.65
N THR A 22 -5.11 -25.02 43.35
CA THR A 22 -4.33 -23.94 42.75
C THR A 22 -5.26 -22.78 42.40
N VAL A 23 -4.86 -21.59 42.83
CA VAL A 23 -5.47 -20.32 42.41
C VAL A 23 -4.49 -19.59 41.54
N PHE A 24 -4.94 -19.11 40.38
CA PHE A 24 -4.10 -18.39 39.45
C PHE A 24 -4.88 -17.30 38.71
N SER A 25 -4.16 -16.35 38.13
CA SER A 25 -4.75 -15.21 37.43
C SER A 25 -4.74 -15.43 35.93
N GLY A 26 -5.75 -14.91 35.26
CA GLY A 26 -5.87 -14.89 33.82
C GLY A 26 -6.59 -13.65 33.33
N GLU A 27 -6.70 -13.56 32.02
CA GLU A 27 -7.46 -12.51 31.36
C GLU A 27 -8.43 -13.13 30.34
N VAL A 28 -9.53 -12.43 30.09
CA VAL A 28 -10.46 -12.80 29.02
C VAL A 28 -9.83 -12.40 27.69
N GLN A 29 -9.62 -13.36 26.81
CA GLN A 29 -9.25 -13.12 25.42
C GLN A 29 -10.37 -13.58 24.50
N VAL A 30 -10.25 -13.18 23.24
CA VAL A 30 -11.13 -13.64 22.18
C VAL A 30 -10.30 -14.52 21.27
N ALA A 31 -10.69 -15.79 21.15
CA ALA A 31 -9.94 -16.80 20.41
C ALA A 31 -9.76 -16.44 18.93
N ASP A 32 -10.65 -15.60 18.39
CA ASP A 32 -10.60 -15.02 17.06
C ASP A 32 -10.30 -13.51 17.10
N ALA A 33 -9.24 -13.09 17.78
CA ALA A 33 -8.66 -11.76 17.56
C ALA A 33 -7.91 -11.72 16.21
N GLN A 34 -7.99 -10.60 15.49
CA GLN A 34 -7.15 -10.32 14.31
C GLN A 34 -6.08 -9.32 14.73
N ASP A 35 -4.81 -9.72 14.69
CA ASP A 35 -3.70 -8.79 14.91
C ASP A 35 -3.58 -7.80 13.74
N ILE A 36 -3.38 -6.53 14.08
CA ILE A 36 -3.15 -5.42 13.17
C ILE A 36 -1.64 -5.16 13.15
N PHE A 37 -0.98 -5.66 12.12
CA PHE A 37 0.44 -5.41 11.91
C PHE A 37 0.65 -4.21 11.00
N THR A 38 1.69 -3.44 11.27
CA THR A 38 2.20 -2.45 10.32
C THR A 38 2.59 -3.16 9.02
N PRO A 39 2.01 -2.80 7.87
CA PRO A 39 2.31 -3.44 6.60
C PRO A 39 3.79 -3.36 6.19
N PRO A 40 4.26 -4.25 5.31
CA PRO A 40 5.57 -4.13 4.70
C PRO A 40 5.68 -2.81 3.94
N SER A 41 6.83 -2.15 4.06
CA SER A 41 7.14 -0.91 3.35
C SER A 41 8.60 -0.84 2.96
N MET A 42 8.87 -0.08 1.91
CA MET A 42 10.22 0.29 1.47
C MET A 42 10.85 1.39 2.32
N SER A 43 10.04 2.09 3.13
CA SER A 43 10.50 3.02 4.15
C SER A 43 10.42 2.36 5.53
N SER A 44 11.38 2.67 6.40
CA SER A 44 11.39 2.22 7.78
C SER A 44 12.14 3.25 8.62
N PRO A 45 11.50 3.88 9.63
CA PRO A 45 10.11 3.66 10.08
C PRO A 45 9.04 4.20 9.13
N VAL A 46 7.79 3.77 9.34
CA VAL A 46 6.60 4.26 8.62
C VAL A 46 5.63 4.95 9.55
N VAL A 47 4.86 5.89 9.00
CA VAL A 47 3.83 6.61 9.74
C VAL A 47 2.46 6.03 9.43
N LEU A 48 1.67 5.83 10.47
CA LEU A 48 0.29 5.40 10.38
C LEU A 48 -0.57 6.60 9.92
N ARG A 49 -0.80 6.71 8.61
CA ARG A 49 -1.52 7.85 7.99
C ARG A 49 -3.00 7.82 8.26
N TYR A 50 -3.54 6.62 8.41
CA TYR A 50 -4.90 6.40 8.85
C TYR A 50 -4.84 5.21 9.77
N TYR A 51 -5.38 5.38 10.97
CA TYR A 51 -5.61 4.29 11.89
C TYR A 51 -7.00 4.52 12.47
N VAL A 52 -7.87 3.51 12.36
CA VAL A 52 -9.20 3.54 12.99
C VAL A 52 -9.05 3.95 14.46
N ALA A 53 -9.99 4.72 15.00
CA ALA A 53 -9.91 5.14 16.40
C ALA A 53 -9.99 3.94 17.35
N ASP A 54 -9.24 4.03 18.45
CA ASP A 54 -9.28 3.02 19.51
C ASP A 54 -10.68 2.88 20.10
N GLY A 55 -11.14 1.63 20.27
CA GLY A 55 -12.49 1.29 20.70
C GLY A 55 -13.58 1.38 19.62
N ALA A 56 -13.27 1.84 18.40
CA ALA A 56 -14.26 1.94 17.33
C ALA A 56 -14.70 0.56 16.81
N ARG A 57 -15.98 0.45 16.43
CA ARG A 57 -16.52 -0.72 15.75
C ARG A 57 -16.32 -0.61 14.25
N VAL A 58 -15.85 -1.70 13.64
CA VAL A 58 -15.64 -1.84 12.21
C VAL A 58 -16.32 -3.10 11.69
N SER A 59 -16.69 -3.08 10.43
CA SER A 59 -17.24 -4.22 9.72
C SER A 59 -16.15 -4.88 8.87
N LYS A 60 -16.35 -6.14 8.51
CA LYS A 60 -15.50 -6.87 7.58
C LYS A 60 -15.36 -6.10 6.26
N GLY A 61 -14.11 -5.87 5.86
CA GLY A 61 -13.73 -5.14 4.66
C GLY A 61 -13.37 -3.67 4.89
N ASP A 62 -13.67 -3.12 6.07
CA ASP A 62 -13.29 -1.74 6.40
C ASP A 62 -11.77 -1.62 6.53
N ASP A 63 -11.24 -0.45 6.17
CA ASP A 63 -9.82 -0.13 6.35
C ASP A 63 -9.54 0.01 7.85
N LEU A 64 -8.56 -0.75 8.36
CA LEU A 64 -8.10 -0.65 9.74
C LEU A 64 -6.94 0.33 9.86
N LEU A 65 -5.96 0.15 8.98
CA LEU A 65 -4.68 0.83 9.04
C LEU A 65 -4.18 1.10 7.63
N ARG A 66 -3.68 2.31 7.38
CA ARG A 66 -2.96 2.63 6.14
C ARG A 66 -1.67 3.37 6.47
N ILE A 67 -0.59 2.92 5.86
CA ILE A 67 0.73 3.56 5.98
C ILE A 67 1.03 4.48 4.79
N ASP A 68 2.06 5.30 4.94
CA ASP A 68 2.59 6.11 3.84
C ASP A 68 3.32 5.23 2.81
N ALA A 69 2.64 4.95 1.69
CA ALA A 69 3.20 4.22 0.55
C ALA A 69 3.98 5.14 -0.42
N GLY A 70 4.22 6.41 -0.07
CA GLY A 70 4.78 7.43 -0.97
C GLY A 70 6.00 6.98 -1.79
N PRO A 71 7.02 6.29 -1.22
CA PRO A 71 8.14 5.78 -2.00
C PRO A 71 7.73 4.76 -3.07
N ALA A 72 6.81 3.84 -2.74
CA ALA A 72 6.31 2.83 -3.67
C ALA A 72 5.41 3.45 -4.75
N GLU A 73 4.57 4.42 -4.39
CA GLU A 73 3.73 5.17 -5.33
C GLU A 73 4.56 6.01 -6.31
N THR A 74 5.60 6.71 -5.82
CA THR A 74 6.53 7.44 -6.68
C THR A 74 7.25 6.49 -7.63
N GLN A 75 7.77 5.36 -7.12
CA GLN A 75 8.46 4.38 -7.96
C GLN A 75 7.52 3.75 -9.01
N LEU A 76 6.26 3.51 -8.64
CA LEU A 76 5.23 3.01 -9.55
C LEU A 76 4.98 4.02 -10.69
N SER A 77 4.80 5.30 -10.36
CA SER A 77 4.60 6.37 -11.35
C SER A 77 5.82 6.50 -12.29
N THR A 78 7.04 6.45 -11.75
CA THR A 78 8.27 6.48 -12.55
C THR A 78 8.37 5.27 -13.48
N LEU A 79 8.08 4.07 -13.00
CA LEU A 79 8.11 2.85 -13.82
C LEU A 79 7.02 2.85 -14.90
N GLN A 80 5.83 3.41 -14.62
CA GLN A 80 4.78 3.59 -15.61
C GLN A 80 5.22 4.51 -16.75
N ALA A 81 5.78 5.68 -16.42
CA ALA A 81 6.31 6.61 -17.41
C ALA A 81 7.47 5.98 -18.21
N GLN A 82 8.37 5.27 -17.54
CA GLN A 82 9.48 4.57 -18.20
C GLN A 82 9.00 3.43 -19.11
N LEU A 83 7.94 2.70 -18.72
CA LEU A 83 7.34 1.67 -19.56
C LEU A 83 6.76 2.29 -20.83
N GLU A 84 6.01 3.39 -20.72
CA GLU A 84 5.48 4.10 -21.89
C GLU A 84 6.62 4.56 -22.83
N GLN A 85 7.64 5.21 -22.29
CA GLN A 85 8.82 5.63 -23.06
C GLN A 85 9.54 4.44 -23.72
N THR A 86 9.74 3.34 -22.99
CA THR A 86 10.39 2.13 -23.50
C THR A 86 9.55 1.48 -24.59
N THR A 87 8.22 1.44 -24.45
CA THR A 87 7.33 0.92 -25.50
C THR A 87 7.41 1.74 -26.78
N ALA A 88 7.42 3.08 -26.66
CA ALA A 88 7.52 3.97 -27.82
C ALA A 88 8.89 3.87 -28.50
N LYS A 89 9.98 3.84 -27.71
CA LYS A 89 11.34 3.64 -28.20
C LYS A 89 11.49 2.29 -28.92
N ASN A 90 11.00 1.20 -28.33
CA ASN A 90 11.09 -0.12 -28.93
C ASN A 90 10.26 -0.20 -30.21
N ALA A 91 9.08 0.42 -30.26
CA ALA A 91 8.27 0.51 -31.47
C ALA A 91 9.00 1.27 -32.59
N LYS A 92 9.69 2.38 -32.27
CA LYS A 92 10.50 3.12 -33.24
C LYS A 92 11.64 2.27 -33.78
N GLU A 93 12.44 1.66 -32.91
CA GLU A 93 13.60 0.85 -33.34
C GLU A 93 13.19 -0.37 -34.18
N ILE A 94 12.04 -0.99 -33.89
CA ILE A 94 11.48 -2.07 -34.71
C ILE A 94 11.08 -1.52 -36.08
N ALA A 95 10.36 -0.40 -36.13
CA ALA A 95 9.93 0.20 -37.39
C ALA A 95 11.11 0.67 -38.26
N ASP A 96 12.19 1.20 -37.67
CA ASP A 96 13.44 1.55 -38.35
C ASP A 96 14.09 0.32 -39.03
N LEU A 97 14.07 -0.83 -38.34
CA LEU A 97 14.60 -2.09 -38.89
C LEU A 97 13.70 -2.67 -39.98
N GLU A 98 12.38 -2.52 -39.86
CA GLU A 98 11.40 -2.95 -40.86
C GLU A 98 11.49 -2.10 -42.13
N LEU A 99 11.73 -0.80 -42.00
CA LEU A 99 12.01 0.07 -43.14
C LEU A 99 13.32 -0.35 -43.84
N LYS A 100 14.38 -0.66 -43.08
CA LYS A 100 15.63 -1.20 -43.62
C LYS A 100 15.43 -2.56 -44.32
N GLN A 101 14.57 -3.41 -43.78
CA GLN A 101 14.19 -4.67 -44.42
C GLN A 101 13.51 -4.39 -45.77
N ALA A 102 12.54 -3.47 -45.81
CA ALA A 102 11.86 -3.09 -47.05
C ALA A 102 12.82 -2.50 -48.09
N ASP A 103 13.80 -1.67 -47.67
CA ASP A 103 14.85 -1.16 -48.54
C ASP A 103 15.74 -2.28 -49.12
N ALA A 104 16.11 -3.26 -48.29
CA ALA A 104 16.88 -4.43 -48.73
C ALA A 104 16.09 -5.32 -49.70
N GLU A 105 14.79 -5.50 -49.48
CA GLU A 105 13.89 -6.24 -50.38
C GLU A 105 13.78 -5.55 -51.75
N LEU A 106 13.69 -4.23 -51.77
CA LEU A 106 13.68 -3.44 -53.01
C LEU A 106 15.01 -3.56 -53.77
N ALA A 107 16.14 -3.48 -53.07
CA ALA A 107 17.47 -3.68 -53.66
C ALA A 107 17.66 -5.11 -54.19
N LEU A 108 17.09 -6.12 -53.52
CA LEU A 108 17.10 -7.50 -53.98
C LEU A 108 16.29 -7.68 -55.28
N ALA A 109 15.12 -7.06 -55.37
CA ALA A 109 14.30 -7.09 -56.58
C ALA A 109 15.01 -6.43 -57.77
N ASP A 110 15.69 -5.30 -57.54
CA ASP A 110 16.49 -4.63 -58.57
C ASP A 110 17.65 -5.53 -59.04
N ALA A 111 18.38 -6.17 -58.13
CA ALA A 111 19.49 -7.09 -58.45
C ALA A 111 19.00 -8.36 -59.17
N GLN A 112 17.83 -8.89 -58.81
CA GLN A 112 17.22 -10.03 -59.48
C GLN A 112 16.91 -9.70 -60.95
N ALA A 113 16.32 -8.54 -61.21
CA ALA A 113 16.01 -8.10 -62.56
C ALA A 113 17.26 -7.81 -63.40
N GLU A 114 18.33 -7.28 -62.80
CA GLU A 114 19.63 -7.10 -63.48
C GLU A 114 20.24 -8.44 -63.87
N ARG A 115 20.24 -9.41 -62.95
CA ARG A 115 20.70 -10.78 -63.22
C ARG A 115 19.89 -11.44 -64.32
N ASP A 116 18.56 -11.34 -64.28
CA ASP A 116 17.70 -11.95 -65.30
C ASP A 116 17.89 -11.30 -66.68
N THR A 117 18.16 -9.99 -66.73
CA THR A 117 18.53 -9.29 -67.97
C THR A 117 19.88 -9.79 -68.50
N ALA A 118 20.89 -9.92 -67.63
CA ALA A 118 22.20 -10.46 -68.00
C ALA A 118 22.12 -11.93 -68.45
N ALA A 119 21.22 -12.73 -67.86
CA ALA A 119 21.00 -14.12 -68.25
C ALA A 119 20.43 -14.23 -69.68
N VAL A 120 19.55 -13.31 -70.09
CA VAL A 120 19.06 -13.24 -71.47
C VAL A 120 20.21 -12.94 -72.44
N ASP A 121 21.09 -11.99 -72.11
CA ASP A 121 22.26 -11.65 -72.94
C ASP A 121 23.29 -12.79 -73.02
N ALA A 122 23.53 -13.48 -71.90
CA ALA A 122 24.43 -14.63 -71.84
C ALA A 122 23.87 -15.87 -72.57
N SER A 123 22.57 -15.94 -72.83
CA SER A 123 21.95 -17.03 -73.58
C SER A 123 22.17 -16.96 -75.10
N ILE A 124 22.70 -15.83 -75.60
CA ILE A 124 22.93 -15.63 -77.03
C ILE A 124 24.08 -16.54 -77.51
N PRO A 125 23.86 -17.40 -78.52
CA PRO A 125 24.88 -18.34 -78.98
C PRO A 125 26.12 -17.63 -79.56
N LYS A 126 27.31 -18.18 -79.29
CA LYS A 126 28.59 -17.68 -79.82
C LYS A 126 28.65 -17.61 -81.35
N SER A 127 27.77 -18.33 -82.06
CA SER A 127 27.66 -18.28 -83.52
C SER A 127 27.02 -16.99 -84.06
N VAL A 128 26.32 -16.23 -83.22
CA VAL A 128 25.53 -15.06 -83.62
C VAL A 128 26.18 -13.74 -83.18
N ILE A 129 27.13 -13.78 -82.26
CA ILE A 129 27.82 -12.61 -81.69
C ILE A 129 29.34 -12.79 -81.71
N SER A 130 30.08 -11.68 -81.60
CA SER A 130 31.55 -11.75 -81.51
C SER A 130 32.00 -12.51 -80.26
N ALA A 131 33.15 -13.19 -80.34
CA ALA A 131 33.71 -13.93 -79.20
C ALA A 131 33.92 -13.02 -77.98
N LEU A 132 34.37 -11.78 -78.19
CA LEU A 132 34.53 -10.78 -77.14
C LEU A 132 33.19 -10.43 -76.45
N ASN A 133 32.11 -10.25 -77.23
CA ASN A 133 30.80 -9.95 -76.66
C ASN A 133 30.23 -11.13 -75.89
N TYR A 134 30.42 -12.35 -76.41
CA TYR A 134 30.04 -13.57 -75.71
C TYR A 134 30.73 -13.65 -74.35
N ASP A 135 32.07 -13.52 -74.31
CA ASP A 135 32.83 -13.59 -73.06
C ASP A 135 32.44 -12.47 -72.09
N ARG A 136 32.17 -11.25 -72.60
CA ARG A 136 31.65 -10.13 -71.81
C ARG A 136 30.29 -10.44 -71.17
N TYR A 137 29.34 -11.00 -71.92
CA TYR A 137 28.02 -11.34 -71.38
C TYR A 137 28.09 -12.47 -70.35
N GLN A 138 28.96 -13.47 -70.55
CA GLN A 138 29.21 -14.48 -69.53
C GLN A 138 29.79 -13.86 -68.24
N GLY A 139 30.74 -12.94 -68.37
CA GLY A 139 31.31 -12.24 -67.22
C GLY A 139 30.29 -11.38 -66.46
N GLU A 140 29.41 -10.66 -67.16
CA GLU A 140 28.38 -9.83 -66.54
C GLU A 140 27.30 -10.69 -65.84
N MET A 141 26.94 -11.84 -66.42
CA MET A 141 26.03 -12.80 -65.78
C MET A 141 26.63 -13.31 -64.46
N GLN A 142 27.90 -13.73 -64.44
CA GLN A 142 28.55 -14.16 -63.20
C GLN A 142 28.65 -13.03 -62.15
N ARG A 143 28.92 -11.79 -62.59
CA ARG A 143 28.96 -10.61 -61.71
C ARG A 143 27.59 -10.36 -61.06
N THR A 144 26.53 -10.34 -61.86
CA THR A 144 25.16 -10.09 -61.37
C THR A 144 24.64 -11.24 -60.49
N GLU A 145 25.02 -12.49 -60.77
CA GLU A 145 24.71 -13.62 -59.87
C GLU A 145 25.34 -13.49 -58.49
N ARG A 146 26.62 -13.08 -58.42
CA ARG A 146 27.28 -12.81 -57.14
C ARG A 146 26.63 -11.63 -56.41
N ALA A 147 26.29 -10.56 -57.13
CA ALA A 147 25.60 -9.40 -56.55
C ALA A 147 24.22 -9.79 -55.98
N LEU A 148 23.45 -10.59 -56.72
CA LEU A 148 22.16 -11.13 -56.26
C LEU A 148 22.31 -11.99 -55.00
N ALA A 149 23.32 -12.86 -54.95
CA ALA A 149 23.59 -13.68 -53.77
C ALA A 149 23.89 -12.84 -52.52
N LEU A 150 24.66 -11.75 -52.67
CA LEU A 150 24.92 -10.79 -51.59
C LEU A 150 23.63 -10.10 -51.13
N LYS A 151 22.78 -9.63 -52.06
CA LYS A 151 21.50 -8.99 -51.69
C LYS A 151 20.53 -9.94 -51.00
N LYS A 152 20.51 -11.23 -51.38
CA LYS A 152 19.73 -12.25 -50.66
C LYS A 152 20.20 -12.42 -49.22
N GLN A 153 21.52 -12.39 -49.00
CA GLN A 153 22.10 -12.46 -47.66
C GLN A 153 21.77 -11.22 -46.83
N GLU A 154 21.83 -10.01 -47.41
CA GLU A 154 21.45 -8.76 -46.75
C GLU A 154 19.98 -8.79 -46.27
N VAL A 155 19.04 -9.24 -47.11
CA VAL A 155 17.63 -9.40 -46.72
C VAL A 155 17.47 -10.40 -45.57
N ALA A 156 18.15 -11.56 -45.65
CA ALA A 156 18.10 -12.55 -44.59
C ALA A 156 18.63 -12.00 -43.24
N GLN A 157 19.68 -11.16 -43.28
CA GLN A 157 20.21 -10.48 -42.11
C GLN A 157 19.23 -9.44 -41.55
N ALA A 158 18.56 -8.66 -42.42
CA ALA A 158 17.56 -7.68 -42.01
C ALA A 158 16.36 -8.35 -41.32
N ILE A 159 15.83 -9.44 -41.88
CA ILE A 159 14.73 -10.22 -41.28
C ILE A 159 15.14 -10.76 -39.91
N ALA A 160 16.35 -11.32 -39.79
CA ALA A 160 16.86 -11.84 -38.52
C ALA A 160 17.04 -10.72 -37.47
N ALA A 161 17.43 -9.51 -37.89
CA ALA A 161 17.58 -8.36 -37.01
C ALA A 161 16.23 -7.88 -36.46
N VAL A 162 15.19 -7.78 -37.29
CA VAL A 162 13.81 -7.45 -36.86
C VAL A 162 13.30 -8.49 -35.86
N ALA A 163 13.44 -9.78 -36.18
CA ALA A 163 12.99 -10.87 -35.31
C ALA A 163 13.68 -10.84 -33.94
N ARG A 164 15.01 -10.64 -33.91
CA ARG A 164 15.78 -10.51 -32.67
C ARG A 164 15.34 -9.30 -31.86
N ARG A 165 15.18 -8.13 -32.51
CA ARG A 165 14.79 -6.90 -31.80
C ARG A 165 13.39 -7.00 -31.19
N ARG A 166 12.44 -7.65 -31.87
CA ARG A 166 11.10 -7.93 -31.34
C ARG A 166 11.15 -8.81 -30.10
N GLN A 167 11.95 -9.88 -30.13
CA GLN A 167 12.15 -10.76 -28.97
C GLN A 167 12.79 -10.01 -27.78
N ASP A 168 13.83 -9.22 -28.04
CA ASP A 168 14.49 -8.42 -26.99
C ASP A 168 13.53 -7.39 -26.38
N SER A 169 12.71 -6.74 -27.23
CA SER A 169 11.67 -5.80 -26.79
C SER A 169 10.64 -6.47 -25.87
N GLU A 170 10.16 -7.66 -26.24
CA GLU A 170 9.17 -8.38 -25.44
C GLU A 170 9.71 -8.74 -24.04
N LEU A 171 10.97 -9.21 -23.98
CA LEU A 171 11.64 -9.53 -22.72
C LEU A 171 11.84 -8.30 -21.84
N GLU A 172 12.26 -7.18 -22.42
CA GLU A 172 12.45 -5.91 -21.72
C GLU A 172 11.13 -5.39 -21.12
N LEU A 173 10.06 -5.36 -21.93
CA LEU A 173 8.73 -4.94 -21.49
C LEU A 173 8.16 -5.88 -20.44
N ARG A 174 8.39 -7.19 -20.56
CA ARG A 174 7.97 -8.17 -19.56
C ARG A 174 8.67 -7.93 -18.22
N LYS A 175 9.98 -7.66 -18.23
CA LYS A 175 10.74 -7.31 -17.03
C LYS A 175 10.17 -6.06 -16.34
N GLN A 176 9.92 -4.99 -17.10
CA GLN A 176 9.34 -3.76 -16.56
C GLN A 176 7.92 -3.97 -16.00
N ARG A 177 7.08 -4.75 -16.69
CA ARG A 177 5.73 -5.08 -16.20
C ARG A 177 5.75 -5.89 -14.90
N LEU A 178 6.70 -6.81 -14.73
CA LEU A 178 6.88 -7.54 -13.48
C LEU A 178 7.30 -6.62 -12.33
N SER A 179 8.22 -5.68 -12.59
CA SER A 179 8.58 -4.67 -11.59
C SER A 179 7.38 -3.78 -11.23
N LEU A 180 6.59 -3.38 -12.23
CA LEU A 180 5.39 -2.57 -12.03
C LEU A 180 4.36 -3.32 -11.17
N ALA A 181 4.09 -4.58 -11.47
CA ALA A 181 3.20 -5.43 -10.67
C ALA A 181 3.68 -5.55 -9.21
N PHE A 182 4.99 -5.75 -9.00
CA PHE A 182 5.57 -5.77 -7.66
C PHE A 182 5.27 -4.49 -6.87
N TYR A 183 5.47 -3.31 -7.47
CA TYR A 183 5.17 -2.04 -6.78
C TYR A 183 3.67 -1.77 -6.64
N GLN A 184 2.82 -2.25 -7.56
CA GLN A 184 1.37 -2.21 -7.39
C GLN A 184 0.92 -3.02 -6.17
N ASP A 185 1.46 -4.24 -6.02
CA ASP A 185 1.17 -5.10 -4.88
C ASP A 185 1.68 -4.49 -3.57
N GLN A 186 2.82 -3.78 -3.59
CA GLN A 186 3.33 -3.04 -2.43
C GLN A 186 2.41 -1.89 -2.02
N VAL A 187 1.92 -1.10 -2.98
CA VAL A 187 0.98 0.01 -2.70
C VAL A 187 -0.36 -0.54 -2.20
N ALA A 188 -0.87 -1.61 -2.82
CA ALA A 188 -2.10 -2.28 -2.36
C ALA A 188 -1.92 -2.88 -0.96
N GLY A 189 -0.76 -3.46 -0.69
CA GLY A 189 -0.39 -4.02 0.61
C GLY A 189 -0.19 -2.97 1.71
N ALA A 190 -0.14 -1.68 1.40
CA ALA A 190 0.01 -0.61 2.38
C ALA A 190 -1.26 -0.35 3.21
N VAL A 191 -2.36 -1.03 2.91
CA VAL A 191 -3.63 -0.97 3.64
C VAL A 191 -3.91 -2.31 4.30
N VAL A 192 -4.24 -2.30 5.58
CA VAL A 192 -4.77 -3.44 6.32
C VAL A 192 -6.28 -3.32 6.36
N HIS A 193 -6.98 -4.35 5.90
CA HIS A 193 -8.43 -4.43 5.96
C HIS A 193 -8.89 -5.35 7.10
N ALA A 194 -10.09 -5.08 7.62
CA ALA A 194 -10.75 -5.94 8.58
C ALA A 194 -11.21 -7.25 7.92
N GLU A 195 -10.79 -8.40 8.45
CA GLU A 195 -11.23 -9.71 7.95
C GLU A 195 -12.56 -10.14 8.56
N ARG A 196 -13.01 -9.45 9.61
CA ARG A 196 -14.19 -9.74 10.43
C ARG A 196 -14.78 -8.45 11.02
N ASP A 197 -15.98 -8.56 11.57
CA ASP A 197 -16.59 -7.46 12.33
C ASP A 197 -16.00 -7.46 13.75
N GLY A 198 -15.73 -6.28 14.32
CA GLY A 198 -15.16 -6.21 15.66
C GLY A 198 -14.90 -4.80 16.17
N THR A 199 -14.30 -4.73 17.36
CA THR A 199 -13.82 -3.51 17.99
C THR A 199 -12.30 -3.45 17.92
N VAL A 200 -11.77 -2.33 17.44
CA VAL A 200 -10.32 -2.09 17.33
C VAL A 200 -9.75 -1.72 18.69
N ILE A 201 -8.59 -2.29 19.04
CA ILE A 201 -7.86 -2.05 20.29
C ILE A 201 -6.42 -1.68 19.93
N HIS A 202 -5.96 -0.54 20.38
CA HIS A 202 -4.61 -0.07 20.05
C HIS A 202 -3.55 -0.66 20.98
N GLY A 203 -2.44 -1.10 20.39
CA GLY A 203 -1.24 -1.51 21.11
C GLY A 203 -0.48 -0.31 21.69
N PHE A 204 0.42 -0.58 22.63
CA PHE A 204 1.32 0.45 23.18
C PHE A 204 2.54 0.65 22.29
N ASP A 205 2.90 1.90 22.03
CA ASP A 205 4.13 2.24 21.33
C ASP A 205 5.33 1.99 22.25
N THR A 206 6.14 1.01 21.86
CA THR A 206 7.33 0.56 22.60
C THR A 206 8.63 1.11 22.04
N VAL A 207 8.58 1.84 20.92
CA VAL A 207 9.75 2.12 20.08
C VAL A 207 9.99 3.62 19.90
N PHE A 208 8.96 4.40 19.58
CA PHE A 208 9.13 5.79 19.13
C PHE A 208 8.50 6.85 20.05
N GLY A 209 7.48 6.48 20.83
CA GLY A 209 6.77 7.38 21.75
C GLY A 209 7.20 7.28 23.21
N ALA A 210 6.65 8.18 24.04
CA ALA A 210 6.84 8.21 25.49
C ALA A 210 6.06 7.11 26.27
N GLY A 211 5.72 6.00 25.61
CA GLY A 211 4.94 4.90 26.19
C GLY A 211 3.42 5.04 26.09
N GLY A 212 2.92 5.89 25.18
CA GLY A 212 1.50 5.99 24.83
C GLY A 212 1.03 4.89 23.85
N ARG A 213 -0.25 4.93 23.45
CA ARG A 213 -0.77 4.03 22.41
C ARG A 213 -0.34 4.45 21.02
N TYR A 214 -0.31 3.51 20.08
CA TYR A 214 -0.26 3.85 18.66
C TYR A 214 -1.53 4.63 18.31
N GLU A 215 -1.40 5.77 17.64
CA GLU A 215 -2.51 6.58 17.15
C GLU A 215 -2.25 6.95 15.68
N GLU A 216 -3.24 7.56 15.03
CA GLU A 216 -3.02 8.18 13.73
C GLU A 216 -1.92 9.24 13.85
N GLY A 217 -0.88 9.13 13.02
CA GLY A 217 0.33 9.94 13.08
C GLY A 217 1.50 9.31 13.86
N SER A 218 1.30 8.21 14.59
CA SER A 218 2.39 7.47 15.23
C SER A 218 3.32 6.82 14.19
N SER A 219 4.58 6.65 14.57
CA SER A 219 5.58 5.92 13.78
C SER A 219 5.71 4.48 14.27
N SER A 220 5.86 3.53 13.36
CA SER A 220 6.08 2.12 13.67
C SER A 220 7.04 1.48 12.66
N TYR A 221 7.63 0.34 13.02
CA TYR A 221 8.40 -0.46 12.07
C TYR A 221 7.47 -1.43 11.32
N PRO A 222 7.74 -1.70 10.02
CA PRO A 222 7.05 -2.78 9.31
C PRO A 222 7.12 -4.10 10.08
N GLY A 223 5.98 -4.79 10.22
CA GLY A 223 5.85 -6.04 10.98
C GLY A 223 5.62 -5.87 12.49
N THR A 224 5.63 -4.65 13.02
CA THR A 224 5.22 -4.38 14.41
C THR A 224 3.72 -4.58 14.57
N ASN A 225 3.29 -5.25 15.65
CA ASN A 225 1.88 -5.30 16.03
C ASN A 225 1.48 -3.96 16.66
N VAL A 226 0.56 -3.24 16.02
CA VAL A 226 0.08 -1.91 16.47
C VAL A 226 -1.30 -1.97 17.11
N GLY A 227 -1.95 -3.13 17.12
CA GLY A 227 -3.26 -3.32 17.74
C GLY A 227 -3.94 -4.60 17.32
N GLN A 228 -5.18 -4.77 17.75
CA GLN A 228 -5.98 -5.96 17.46
C GLN A 228 -7.42 -5.57 17.16
N LEU A 229 -8.04 -6.27 16.21
CA LEU A 229 -9.47 -6.23 15.98
C LEU A 229 -10.11 -7.43 16.66
N VAL A 230 -10.95 -7.16 17.66
CA VAL A 230 -11.57 -8.20 18.47
C VAL A 230 -13.05 -8.34 18.14
N GLY A 231 -13.48 -9.55 17.79
CA GLY A 231 -14.86 -9.86 17.41
C GLY A 231 -15.86 -9.59 18.53
N SER A 232 -17.11 -9.33 18.14
CA SER A 232 -18.22 -8.99 19.06
C SER A 232 -19.12 -10.19 19.45
N GLY A 233 -18.74 -11.43 19.11
CA GLY A 233 -19.63 -12.60 19.28
C GLY A 233 -18.92 -13.92 19.61
N SER A 234 -19.33 -14.52 20.74
CA SER A 234 -19.17 -15.93 21.14
C SER A 234 -17.88 -16.65 20.72
N GLY A 235 -16.75 -16.21 21.29
CA GLY A 235 -15.44 -16.86 21.15
C GLY A 235 -14.52 -16.60 22.33
N TYR A 236 -15.07 -16.14 23.46
CA TYR A 236 -14.28 -15.78 24.63
C TYR A 236 -13.64 -17.01 25.25
N THR A 237 -12.34 -16.93 25.48
CA THR A 237 -11.54 -17.89 26.24
C THR A 237 -10.85 -17.14 27.37
N VAL A 238 -10.60 -17.83 28.47
CA VAL A 238 -9.78 -17.24 29.55
C VAL A 238 -8.39 -17.80 29.41
N HIS A 239 -7.42 -16.91 29.20
CA HIS A 239 -6.02 -17.27 29.15
C HIS A 239 -5.41 -17.01 30.53
N GLY A 240 -5.02 -18.08 31.21
CA GLY A 240 -4.47 -18.06 32.56
C GLY A 240 -2.97 -18.30 32.59
N TRP A 241 -2.29 -17.71 33.56
CA TRP A 241 -0.88 -17.97 33.82
C TRP A 241 -0.70 -18.68 35.15
N VAL A 242 -0.16 -19.88 35.10
CA VAL A 242 0.07 -20.74 36.28
C VAL A 242 1.56 -20.81 36.57
N LEU A 243 1.96 -20.59 37.81
CA LEU A 243 3.37 -20.74 38.20
C LEU A 243 3.86 -22.18 37.98
N GLU A 244 5.12 -22.34 37.59
CA GLU A 244 5.75 -23.65 37.33
C GLU A 244 5.53 -24.71 38.43
N PRO A 245 5.61 -24.40 39.75
CA PRO A 245 5.32 -25.38 40.80
C PRO A 245 3.86 -25.85 40.82
N ASP A 246 2.93 -24.96 40.48
CA ASP A 246 1.50 -25.21 40.56
C ASP A 246 0.95 -25.96 39.33
N ARG A 247 1.69 -25.93 38.23
CA ARG A 247 1.35 -26.63 36.97
C ARG A 247 1.13 -28.12 37.19
N VAL A 248 1.85 -28.77 38.10
CA VAL A 248 1.81 -30.24 38.31
C VAL A 248 0.41 -30.73 38.68
N GLY A 249 -0.40 -29.88 39.32
CA GLY A 249 -1.77 -30.20 39.76
C GLY A 249 -2.84 -30.13 38.66
N LEU A 250 -2.56 -29.51 37.51
CA LEU A 250 -3.58 -29.19 36.51
C LEU A 250 -3.63 -30.19 35.34
N ARG A 251 -4.84 -30.51 34.89
CA ARG A 251 -5.10 -31.42 33.75
C ARG A 251 -6.03 -30.81 32.72
N VAL A 252 -5.85 -31.18 31.45
CA VAL A 252 -6.80 -30.85 30.39
C VAL A 252 -8.16 -31.51 30.68
N ASN A 253 -9.25 -30.79 30.38
CA ASN A 253 -10.65 -31.08 30.72
C ASN A 253 -10.99 -31.00 32.22
N GLN A 254 -10.10 -30.53 33.07
CA GLN A 254 -10.42 -30.27 34.47
C GLN A 254 -11.38 -29.07 34.59
N PRO A 255 -12.47 -29.19 35.37
CA PRO A 255 -13.37 -28.08 35.60
C PRO A 255 -12.75 -27.07 36.59
N VAL A 256 -12.95 -25.79 36.33
CA VAL A 256 -12.42 -24.67 37.11
C VAL A 256 -13.51 -23.64 37.38
N ARG A 257 -13.43 -22.93 38.50
CA ARG A 257 -14.30 -21.82 38.86
C ARG A 257 -13.63 -20.50 38.49
N LEU A 258 -14.38 -19.63 37.83
CA LEU A 258 -13.92 -18.34 37.33
C LEU A 258 -14.64 -17.22 38.07
N HIS A 259 -13.85 -16.31 38.63
CA HIS A 259 -14.32 -15.09 39.27
C HIS A 259 -13.78 -13.89 38.47
N PHE A 260 -14.68 -13.02 38.01
CA PHE A 260 -14.32 -11.86 37.19
C PHE A 260 -14.30 -10.60 38.06
N ASP A 261 -13.22 -9.85 38.01
CA ASP A 261 -13.07 -8.63 38.83
C ASP A 261 -14.03 -7.51 38.38
N ALA A 262 -14.33 -7.43 37.07
CA ALA A 262 -15.35 -6.54 36.51
C ALA A 262 -16.79 -6.84 36.95
N LEU A 263 -17.07 -8.08 37.38
CA LEU A 263 -18.41 -8.57 37.69
C LEU A 263 -18.46 -9.19 39.10
N PRO A 264 -18.39 -8.35 40.15
CA PRO A 264 -18.34 -8.83 41.53
C PRO A 264 -19.56 -9.70 41.86
N GLY A 265 -19.32 -10.88 42.44
CA GLY A 265 -20.38 -11.81 42.87
C GLY A 265 -20.98 -12.69 41.77
N SER A 266 -20.50 -12.58 40.52
CA SER A 266 -20.83 -13.53 39.45
C SER A 266 -19.78 -14.62 39.37
N GLU A 267 -20.20 -15.88 39.37
CA GLU A 267 -19.32 -17.04 39.22
C GLU A 267 -19.66 -17.81 37.96
N LEU A 268 -18.64 -18.29 37.26
CA LEU A 268 -18.81 -19.15 36.08
C LEU A 268 -17.94 -20.39 36.19
N GLN A 269 -18.46 -21.55 35.79
CA GLN A 269 -17.66 -22.76 35.66
C GLN A 269 -17.15 -22.88 34.22
N GLY A 270 -15.83 -23.05 34.08
CA GLY A 270 -15.15 -23.33 32.81
C GLY A 270 -14.44 -24.67 32.85
N SER A 271 -13.81 -25.06 31.75
CA SER A 271 -12.97 -26.25 31.67
C SER A 271 -11.62 -25.93 31.04
N ILE A 272 -10.53 -26.44 31.60
CA ILE A 272 -9.19 -26.29 31.01
C ILE A 272 -9.18 -26.98 29.64
N GLY A 273 -9.05 -26.19 28.57
CA GLY A 273 -8.99 -26.70 27.20
C GLY A 273 -7.58 -27.11 26.80
N ALA A 274 -6.57 -26.30 27.15
CA ALA A 274 -5.18 -26.57 26.83
C ALA A 274 -4.23 -26.04 27.92
N ILE A 275 -3.05 -26.64 28.02
CA ILE A 275 -1.96 -26.14 28.85
C ILE A 275 -0.69 -26.19 28.01
N ALA A 276 0.04 -25.07 27.93
CA ALA A 276 1.28 -24.98 27.19
C ALA A 276 2.31 -26.02 27.67
N GLY A 277 3.10 -26.56 26.73
CA GLY A 277 4.16 -27.53 27.03
C GLY A 277 5.45 -26.89 27.56
N THR A 278 5.59 -25.57 27.42
CA THR A 278 6.77 -24.80 27.81
C THR A 278 6.37 -23.62 28.68
N SER A 279 7.20 -23.31 29.68
CA SER A 279 7.02 -22.14 30.54
C SER A 279 7.57 -20.86 29.90
N ALA A 280 6.82 -19.78 29.95
CA ALA A 280 7.21 -18.43 29.55
C ALA A 280 7.54 -17.54 30.77
N SER A 281 8.41 -16.55 30.60
CA SER A 281 8.66 -15.52 31.62
C SER A 281 7.70 -14.34 31.40
N LYS A 282 7.05 -13.86 32.46
CA LYS A 282 6.22 -12.66 32.42
C LYS A 282 6.90 -11.55 33.21
N SER A 283 7.72 -10.75 32.53
CA SER A 283 8.60 -9.73 33.13
C SER A 283 7.85 -8.73 34.02
N ASP A 284 6.59 -8.45 33.70
CA ASP A 284 5.75 -7.51 34.46
C ASP A 284 5.38 -8.06 35.85
N TRP A 285 5.47 -9.39 36.04
CA TRP A 285 5.06 -10.11 37.27
C TRP A 285 6.25 -10.74 38.01
N GLY A 286 7.48 -10.27 37.73
CA GLY A 286 8.73 -10.70 38.36
C GLY A 286 9.45 -11.85 37.64
N ASP A 287 10.44 -12.45 38.32
CA ASP A 287 11.34 -13.48 37.75
C ASP A 287 10.71 -14.89 37.64
N GLY A 288 9.40 -15.00 37.88
CA GLY A 288 8.67 -16.28 37.84
C GLY A 288 8.52 -16.83 36.41
N ARG A 289 8.54 -18.17 36.29
CA ARG A 289 8.17 -18.87 35.07
C ARG A 289 6.72 -19.36 35.17
N TYR A 290 5.96 -19.09 34.12
CA TYR A 290 4.53 -19.36 34.06
C TYR A 290 4.22 -20.29 32.89
N PHE A 291 3.29 -21.22 33.08
CA PHE A 291 2.66 -21.98 32.02
C PHE A 291 1.35 -21.31 31.64
N GLU A 292 1.16 -21.14 30.34
CA GLU A 292 -0.07 -20.62 29.76
C GLU A 292 -1.14 -21.71 29.75
N VAL A 293 -2.36 -21.35 30.15
CA VAL A 293 -3.50 -22.26 30.28
C VAL A 293 -4.72 -21.65 29.62
N ASP A 294 -5.25 -22.31 28.60
CA ASP A 294 -6.48 -21.88 27.94
C ASP A 294 -7.69 -22.55 28.60
N ILE A 295 -8.65 -21.75 29.01
CA ILE A 295 -9.88 -22.19 29.66
C ILE A 295 -11.05 -21.88 28.72
N ALA A 296 -11.78 -22.94 28.35
CA ALA A 296 -12.99 -22.84 27.56
C ALA A 296 -14.15 -22.37 28.45
N LEU A 297 -14.84 -21.33 27.98
CA LEU A 297 -16.06 -20.83 28.61
C LEU A 297 -17.29 -21.57 28.05
N PRO A 298 -18.35 -21.77 28.85
CA PRO A 298 -19.58 -22.40 28.39
C PRO A 298 -20.27 -21.57 27.30
N ALA A 299 -20.70 -22.24 26.23
CA ALA A 299 -21.27 -21.62 25.02
C ALA A 299 -22.57 -20.80 25.23
N LYS A 300 -23.20 -20.90 26.41
CA LYS A 300 -24.39 -20.14 26.80
C LYS A 300 -24.15 -19.46 28.14
N SER A 301 -23.44 -18.35 28.11
CA SER A 301 -23.31 -17.44 29.26
C SER A 301 -24.28 -16.27 29.11
N THR A 302 -24.92 -15.86 30.20
CA THR A 302 -25.68 -14.60 30.28
C THR A 302 -24.80 -13.41 30.66
N LEU A 303 -23.52 -13.64 30.97
CA LEU A 303 -22.56 -12.60 31.34
C LEU A 303 -22.02 -11.92 30.08
N VAL A 304 -21.91 -10.60 30.15
CA VAL A 304 -21.29 -9.78 29.09
C VAL A 304 -19.80 -9.70 29.36
N PHE A 305 -19.02 -10.48 28.61
CA PHE A 305 -17.57 -10.43 28.68
C PHE A 305 -17.01 -9.29 27.84
N ARG A 306 -15.88 -8.74 28.28
CA ARG A 306 -15.06 -7.81 27.51
C ARG A 306 -13.64 -8.37 27.41
N PRO A 307 -12.97 -8.24 26.25
CA PRO A 307 -11.58 -8.63 26.14
C PRO A 307 -10.72 -7.86 27.15
N GLY A 308 -9.71 -8.51 27.70
CA GLY A 308 -8.80 -8.00 28.74
C GLY A 308 -9.34 -8.02 30.17
N MET A 309 -10.59 -8.45 30.42
CA MET A 309 -11.13 -8.55 31.78
C MET A 309 -10.28 -9.48 32.65
N SER A 310 -10.00 -9.06 33.88
CA SER A 310 -9.21 -9.83 34.84
C SER A 310 -10.04 -10.97 35.44
N VAL A 311 -9.47 -12.17 35.43
CA VAL A 311 -10.13 -13.39 35.94
C VAL A 311 -9.24 -14.06 36.96
N ARG A 312 -9.81 -14.34 38.14
CA ARG A 312 -9.23 -15.28 39.09
C ARG A 312 -9.80 -16.67 38.84
N ILE A 313 -8.92 -17.64 38.64
CA ILE A 313 -9.26 -19.02 38.34
C ILE A 313 -8.96 -19.86 39.57
N ASP A 314 -9.95 -20.63 40.02
CA ASP A 314 -9.82 -21.60 41.10
C ASP A 314 -10.03 -23.02 40.57
N SER A 315 -9.08 -23.90 40.86
CA SER A 315 -9.14 -25.31 40.47
C SER A 315 -9.80 -26.21 41.51
N ASP A 316 -10.09 -25.70 42.71
CA ASP A 316 -10.82 -26.40 43.76
C ASP A 316 -12.30 -26.01 43.77
N LEU A 317 -13.15 -26.93 43.30
CA LEU A 317 -14.60 -26.74 43.29
C LEU A 317 -15.28 -27.09 44.61
N THR A 318 -14.54 -27.69 45.56
CA THR A 318 -15.07 -28.15 46.85
C THR A 318 -14.92 -27.12 47.97
N ASP A 319 -14.08 -26.10 47.76
CA ASP A 319 -14.03 -24.96 48.66
C ASP A 319 -15.27 -24.06 48.45
N VAL A 320 -16.20 -24.12 49.40
CA VAL A 320 -17.34 -23.19 49.56
C VAL A 320 -16.93 -22.01 50.46
N GLY A 321 -15.64 -21.93 50.81
CA GLY A 321 -15.07 -20.94 51.71
C GLY A 321 -15.08 -19.55 51.13
N ASP A 322 -15.81 -18.69 51.83
CA ASP A 322 -15.74 -17.23 51.89
C ASP A 322 -14.29 -16.71 51.92
N ARG A 323 -13.59 -16.73 50.79
CA ARG A 323 -12.27 -16.13 50.61
C ARG A 323 -12.43 -14.72 50.08
N GLY A 324 -12.91 -13.86 50.98
CA GLY A 324 -12.94 -12.42 50.83
C GLY A 324 -13.90 -11.97 49.75
N ARG A 325 -15.17 -11.73 50.12
CA ARG A 325 -15.82 -10.54 49.58
C ARG A 325 -14.82 -9.40 49.83
N PRO A 326 -14.20 -8.76 48.81
CA PRO A 326 -13.69 -7.44 49.07
C PRO A 326 -14.90 -6.68 49.61
N SER A 327 -14.85 -6.23 50.87
CA SER A 327 -15.85 -5.28 51.31
C SER A 327 -15.73 -4.13 50.34
N VAL A 328 -16.73 -3.97 49.48
CA VAL A 328 -16.88 -2.76 48.69
C VAL A 328 -17.18 -1.69 49.74
N ALA A 329 -16.13 -1.09 50.28
CA ALA A 329 -16.24 0.10 51.07
C ALA A 329 -16.81 1.17 50.11
N GLY A 330 -18.00 1.68 50.44
CA GLY A 330 -18.59 2.84 49.78
C GLY A 330 -19.51 2.55 48.59
N HIS A 331 -20.63 1.86 48.79
CA HIS A 331 -21.72 1.83 47.79
C HIS A 331 -22.49 3.16 47.65
N ASP A 332 -22.22 4.15 48.51
CA ASP A 332 -22.97 5.42 48.58
C ASP A 332 -22.15 6.67 48.20
N GLU A 333 -20.87 6.54 47.85
CA GLU A 333 -20.04 7.69 47.45
C GLU A 333 -20.00 7.89 45.93
N PRO A 334 -20.04 9.14 45.43
CA PRO A 334 -19.85 9.43 44.02
C PRO A 334 -18.48 8.93 43.56
N LEU A 335 -18.44 8.29 42.40
CA LEU A 335 -17.21 7.76 41.84
C LEU A 335 -16.44 8.88 41.16
N HIS A 336 -15.18 9.05 41.52
CA HIS A 336 -14.29 10.03 40.91
C HIS A 336 -13.31 9.32 39.99
N VAL A 337 -13.25 9.75 38.74
CA VAL A 337 -12.37 9.17 37.73
C VAL A 337 -11.55 10.27 37.09
N ASP A 338 -10.24 10.07 37.03
CA ASP A 338 -9.35 10.98 36.33
C ASP A 338 -9.52 10.83 34.82
N GLY A 339 -9.53 11.96 34.12
CA GLY A 339 -9.63 11.99 32.68
C GLY A 339 -8.96 13.22 32.08
N GLU A 340 -9.05 13.31 30.76
CA GLU A 340 -8.52 14.41 29.98
C GLU A 340 -9.55 14.84 28.92
N ILE A 341 -9.56 16.14 28.62
CA ILE A 341 -10.31 16.65 27.47
C ILE A 341 -9.50 16.33 26.21
N TYR A 342 -10.11 15.63 25.28
CA TYR A 342 -9.52 15.34 23.97
C TYR A 342 -10.51 15.69 22.86
N ALA A 343 -10.01 15.91 21.66
CA ALA A 343 -10.86 16.02 20.48
C ALA A 343 -11.05 14.64 19.89
N GLN A 344 -12.31 14.21 19.70
CA GLN A 344 -12.60 12.93 19.05
C GLN A 344 -12.04 12.85 17.63
N ARG A 345 -11.91 14.01 16.96
CA ARG A 345 -11.27 14.12 15.65
C ARG A 345 -10.15 15.12 15.72
N SER A 346 -8.95 14.68 15.40
CA SER A 346 -7.77 15.53 15.36
C SER A 346 -7.01 15.31 14.08
N LEU A 347 -6.59 16.38 13.42
CA LEU A 347 -5.82 16.28 12.19
C LEU A 347 -4.35 16.56 12.48
N ALA A 348 -3.47 15.60 12.20
CA ALA A 348 -2.04 15.82 12.26
C ALA A 348 -1.57 16.62 11.03
N ILE A 349 -0.86 17.72 11.28
CA ILE A 349 -0.19 18.52 10.26
C ILE A 349 1.24 18.00 10.17
N SER A 350 1.59 17.41 9.03
CA SER A 350 2.91 16.86 8.74
C SER A 350 3.49 17.49 7.47
N PRO A 351 4.81 17.44 7.26
CA PRO A 351 5.40 17.86 6.00
C PRO A 351 4.80 17.07 4.82
N PRO A 352 4.56 17.73 3.68
CA PRO A 352 4.09 17.06 2.47
C PRO A 352 5.15 16.09 1.93
N ALA A 353 4.71 15.05 1.22
CA ALA A 353 5.59 14.12 0.54
C ALA A 353 6.10 14.72 -0.79
N VAL A 354 7.13 15.57 -0.73
CA VAL A 354 7.75 16.20 -1.93
C VAL A 354 9.05 15.51 -2.28
N ASP A 355 9.10 14.73 -3.35
CA ASP A 355 10.30 14.00 -3.84
C ASP A 355 11.63 14.75 -3.67
N GLY A 356 12.65 14.04 -3.18
CA GLY A 356 14.00 14.59 -2.99
C GLY A 356 14.20 15.41 -1.71
N LEU A 357 13.13 15.83 -1.02
CA LEU A 357 13.22 16.55 0.26
C LEU A 357 12.89 15.66 1.45
N TRP A 358 13.89 14.98 2.04
CA TRP A 358 13.68 14.17 3.26
C TRP A 358 13.61 15.04 4.54
N GLN A 359 14.26 16.20 4.50
CA GLN A 359 14.29 17.21 5.55
C GLN A 359 13.77 18.53 4.97
N MET A 360 12.92 19.21 5.72
CA MET A 360 12.30 20.47 5.30
C MET A 360 12.42 21.49 6.43
N THR A 361 12.72 22.74 6.09
CA THR A 361 12.79 23.83 7.07
C THR A 361 11.46 24.58 7.09
N VAL A 362 10.91 24.81 8.27
CA VAL A 362 9.71 25.64 8.45
C VAL A 362 10.10 27.11 8.27
N THR A 363 9.53 27.78 7.27
CA THR A 363 9.76 29.21 7.00
C THR A 363 8.72 30.11 7.62
N GLN A 364 7.47 29.63 7.74
CA GLN A 364 6.37 30.31 8.41
C GLN A 364 5.48 29.28 9.09
N MET A 365 4.90 29.64 10.22
CA MET A 365 4.01 28.78 10.99
C MET A 365 2.99 29.61 11.78
N ALA A 366 1.74 29.14 11.86
CA ALA A 366 0.75 29.69 12.77
C ALA A 366 1.19 29.49 14.22
N GLY A 367 0.89 30.45 15.10
CA GLY A 367 1.30 30.40 16.50
C GLY A 367 0.66 29.26 17.30
N ASP A 368 1.32 28.84 18.38
CA ASP A 368 0.80 27.81 19.28
C ASP A 368 -0.44 28.31 20.02
N GLY A 369 -1.58 27.64 19.80
CA GLY A 369 -2.89 28.02 20.29
C GLY A 369 -3.59 29.11 19.48
N GLU A 370 -3.08 29.48 18.30
CA GLU A 370 -3.70 30.45 17.40
C GLU A 370 -5.01 29.89 16.80
N VAL A 371 -6.05 30.74 16.71
CA VAL A 371 -7.32 30.40 16.07
C VAL A 371 -7.22 30.71 14.59
N VAL A 372 -7.34 29.68 13.76
CA VAL A 372 -7.24 29.76 12.30
C VAL A 372 -8.58 29.44 11.66
N LYS A 373 -8.87 30.07 10.53
CA LYS A 373 -10.03 29.79 9.70
C LYS A 373 -9.65 28.84 8.57
N LYS A 374 -10.66 28.18 8.02
CA LYS A 374 -10.54 27.35 6.82
C LYS A 374 -9.87 28.16 5.69
N GLY A 375 -8.77 27.61 5.17
CA GLY A 375 -7.95 28.21 4.12
C GLY A 375 -6.75 29.02 4.62
N ASP A 376 -6.68 29.34 5.92
CA ASP A 376 -5.53 30.05 6.48
C ASP A 376 -4.26 29.19 6.41
N MET A 377 -3.11 29.85 6.28
CA MET A 377 -1.81 29.18 6.17
C MET A 377 -1.37 28.68 7.55
N LEU A 378 -1.06 27.39 7.65
CA LEU A 378 -0.63 26.77 8.90
C LEU A 378 0.88 26.65 8.98
N VAL A 379 1.49 26.11 7.93
CA VAL A 379 2.92 25.84 7.86
C VAL A 379 3.36 26.04 6.42
N VAL A 380 4.46 26.77 6.23
CA VAL A 380 5.13 26.92 4.94
C VAL A 380 6.53 26.33 5.05
N PHE A 381 6.84 25.39 4.17
CA PHE A 381 8.16 24.79 4.08
C PHE A 381 9.00 25.48 3.01
N ASP A 382 10.32 25.50 3.20
CA ASP A 382 11.24 26.00 2.18
C ASP A 382 11.17 25.15 0.91
N GLY A 383 11.06 25.84 -0.23
CA GLY A 383 10.85 25.27 -1.55
C GLY A 383 11.84 25.75 -2.60
N GLY A 384 12.90 26.47 -2.22
CA GLY A 384 13.82 27.11 -3.17
C GLY A 384 14.34 26.16 -4.25
N ASP A 385 14.77 24.96 -3.86
CA ASP A 385 15.27 23.94 -4.79
C ASP A 385 14.17 23.38 -5.71
N VAL A 386 12.95 23.16 -5.18
CA VAL A 386 11.81 22.66 -5.96
C VAL A 386 11.38 23.67 -7.01
N ILE A 387 11.34 24.97 -6.66
CA ILE A 387 11.01 26.06 -7.58
C ILE A 387 12.07 26.20 -8.67
N LYS A 388 13.36 26.10 -8.32
CA LYS A 388 14.47 26.11 -9.29
C LYS A 388 14.39 24.95 -10.27
N ASN A 389 14.09 23.75 -9.76
CA ASN A 389 13.91 22.55 -10.58
C ASN A 389 12.68 22.68 -11.50
N LEU A 390 11.56 23.20 -10.99
CA LEU A 390 10.36 23.48 -11.78
C LEU A 390 10.68 24.42 -12.94
N THR A 391 11.38 25.53 -12.68
CA THR A 391 11.76 26.50 -13.72
C THR A 391 12.63 25.85 -14.80
N THR A 392 13.59 25.02 -14.38
CA THR A 392 14.47 24.28 -15.30
C THR A 392 13.69 23.30 -16.17
N LYS A 393 12.81 22.50 -15.55
CA LYS A 393 11.98 21.49 -16.23
C LYS A 393 10.95 22.11 -17.17
N GLN A 394 10.39 23.27 -16.82
CA GLN A 394 9.53 24.06 -17.71
C GLN A 394 10.29 24.53 -18.95
N GLY A 395 11.54 24.98 -18.80
CA GLY A 395 12.39 25.33 -19.93
C GLY A 395 12.65 24.14 -20.86
N GLN A 396 12.98 22.98 -20.28
CA GLN A 396 13.19 21.72 -21.02
C GLN A 396 11.92 21.26 -21.76
N LEU A 397 10.75 21.35 -21.13
CA LEU A 397 9.47 21.03 -21.76
C LEU A 397 9.20 21.96 -22.95
N ALA A 398 9.39 23.27 -22.78
CA ALA A 398 9.18 24.24 -23.85
C ALA A 398 10.12 24.00 -25.05
N GLU A 399 11.38 23.64 -24.80
CA GLU A 399 12.32 23.24 -25.83
C GLU A 399 11.86 21.96 -26.55
N LYS A 400 11.46 20.92 -25.80
CA LYS A 400 10.98 19.66 -26.36
C LYS A 400 9.73 19.82 -27.22
N LEU A 401 8.77 20.64 -26.79
CA LEU A 401 7.57 20.95 -27.59
C LEU A 401 7.93 21.63 -28.92
N ARG A 402 8.93 22.51 -28.95
CA ARG A 402 9.42 23.13 -30.20
C ARG A 402 10.08 22.10 -31.11
N THR A 403 10.88 21.19 -30.54
CA THR A 403 11.49 20.09 -31.31
C THR A 403 10.43 19.15 -31.87
N GLN A 404 9.39 18.84 -31.10
CA GLN A 404 8.26 18.01 -31.53
C GLN A 404 7.48 18.65 -32.69
N GLU A 405 7.25 19.96 -32.65
CA GLU A 405 6.58 20.67 -33.74
C GLU A 405 7.42 20.66 -35.04
N GLN A 406 8.74 20.89 -34.91
CA GLN A 406 9.66 20.77 -36.05
C GLN A 406 9.66 19.35 -36.63
N LEU A 407 9.68 18.33 -35.77
CA LEU A 407 9.59 16.92 -36.19
C LEU A 407 8.28 16.67 -36.93
N ARG A 408 7.15 17.19 -36.45
CA ARG A 408 5.85 17.02 -37.10
C ARG A 408 5.84 17.55 -38.54
N LEU A 409 6.50 18.68 -38.79
CA LEU A 409 6.66 19.24 -40.14
C LEU A 409 7.53 18.34 -41.02
N ASP A 410 8.67 17.88 -40.49
CA ASP A 410 9.57 16.95 -41.20
C ASP A 410 8.88 15.61 -41.55
N LEU A 411 8.12 15.03 -40.62
CA LEU A 411 7.34 13.81 -40.87
C LEU A 411 6.28 14.01 -41.96
N ALA A 412 5.73 15.22 -42.09
CA ALA A 412 4.80 15.57 -43.17
C ALA A 412 5.51 15.71 -44.53
N ASP A 413 6.74 16.22 -44.55
CA ASP A 413 7.58 16.23 -45.76
C ASP A 413 7.94 14.81 -46.20
N ARG A 414 8.43 13.96 -45.29
CA ARG A 414 8.73 12.54 -45.58
C ARG A 414 7.50 11.78 -46.09
N ALA A 415 6.30 12.12 -45.60
CA ALA A 415 5.04 11.56 -46.09
C ALA A 415 4.82 11.87 -47.58
N ARG A 416 4.99 13.14 -47.96
CA ARG A 416 4.84 13.59 -49.35
C ARG A 416 5.87 12.93 -50.26
N GLU A 417 7.12 12.82 -49.80
CA GLU A 417 8.18 12.15 -50.56
C GLU A 417 7.87 10.67 -50.81
N ALA A 418 7.36 9.96 -49.80
CA ALA A 418 6.95 8.56 -49.94
C ALA A 418 5.79 8.39 -50.94
N GLU A 419 4.78 9.26 -50.87
CA GLU A 419 3.65 9.27 -51.81
C GLU A 419 4.12 9.51 -53.25
N LEU A 420 5.01 10.49 -53.45
CA LEU A 420 5.60 10.78 -54.75
C LEU A 420 6.42 9.60 -55.29
N ALA A 421 7.18 8.92 -54.44
CA ALA A 421 7.95 7.74 -54.83
C ALA A 421 7.02 6.60 -55.30
N THR A 422 5.91 6.35 -54.61
CA THR A 422 4.91 5.36 -55.02
C THR A 422 4.21 5.76 -56.32
N ALA A 423 3.86 7.03 -56.48
CA ALA A 423 3.27 7.55 -57.71
C ALA A 423 4.21 7.39 -58.91
N GLN A 424 5.50 7.68 -58.74
CA GLN A 424 6.53 7.49 -59.75
C GLN A 424 6.71 6.00 -60.09
N ALA A 425 6.78 5.12 -59.09
CA ALA A 425 6.90 3.67 -59.31
C ALA A 425 5.70 3.11 -60.09
N LYS A 426 4.49 3.61 -59.81
CA LYS A 426 3.27 3.27 -60.57
C LYS A 426 3.35 3.73 -62.02
N ALA A 427 3.76 4.97 -62.27
CA ALA A 427 3.91 5.50 -63.63
C ALA A 427 4.97 4.70 -64.44
N ASP A 428 6.08 4.33 -63.81
CA ASP A 428 7.12 3.51 -64.43
C ASP A 428 6.64 2.09 -64.74
N MET A 429 5.84 1.49 -63.85
CA MET A 429 5.16 0.21 -64.10
C MET A 429 4.20 0.28 -65.29
N GLU A 430 3.33 1.28 -65.36
CA GLU A 430 2.41 1.48 -66.49
C GLU A 430 3.16 1.72 -67.81
N LYS A 431 4.29 2.42 -67.78
CA LYS A 431 5.17 2.62 -68.94
C LYS A 431 5.82 1.31 -69.38
N ALA A 432 6.35 0.52 -68.45
CA ALA A 432 6.96 -0.77 -68.74
C ALA A 432 5.93 -1.78 -69.29
N GLN A 433 4.72 -1.80 -68.72
CA GLN A 433 3.59 -2.60 -69.21
C GLN A 433 3.24 -2.26 -70.67
N ARG A 434 3.08 -0.97 -70.98
CA ARG A 434 2.78 -0.52 -72.34
C ARG A 434 3.87 -0.93 -73.33
N LYS A 435 5.15 -0.84 -72.95
CA LYS A 435 6.25 -1.29 -73.80
C LYS A 435 6.24 -2.80 -74.04
N ALA A 436 5.91 -3.61 -73.03
CA ALA A 436 5.87 -5.06 -73.15
C ALA A 436 4.63 -5.61 -73.89
N ASN A 437 3.56 -4.80 -74.01
CA ASN A 437 2.34 -5.16 -74.74
C ASN A 437 2.46 -5.00 -76.27
N GLN A 438 3.60 -4.53 -76.78
CA GLN A 438 3.85 -4.47 -78.22
C GLN A 438 3.86 -5.88 -78.84
N PRO A 439 3.37 -6.07 -80.09
CA PRO A 439 3.30 -7.40 -80.69
C PRO A 439 4.69 -8.02 -80.84
N LYS A 440 4.80 -9.31 -80.51
CA LYS A 440 6.07 -10.06 -80.48
C LYS A 440 6.71 -10.17 -81.86
N GLU A 441 5.90 -10.06 -82.91
CA GLU A 441 6.28 -10.19 -84.31
C GLU A 441 7.10 -9.00 -84.81
N TYR A 442 7.01 -7.84 -84.15
CA TYR A 442 7.71 -6.60 -84.55
C TYR A 442 8.99 -6.32 -83.76
N ILE A 443 9.33 -7.15 -82.77
CA ILE A 443 10.47 -6.93 -81.87
C ILE A 443 11.36 -8.16 -81.88
N ALA A 444 12.69 -7.95 -81.88
CA ALA A 444 13.62 -9.06 -81.78
C ALA A 444 13.36 -9.87 -80.49
N ARG A 445 13.45 -11.20 -80.56
CA ARG A 445 13.11 -12.09 -79.43
C ARG A 445 13.84 -11.73 -78.13
N VAL A 446 15.13 -11.37 -78.23
CA VAL A 446 15.97 -10.96 -77.09
C VAL A 446 15.44 -9.66 -76.47
N ASP A 447 15.13 -8.66 -77.30
CA ASP A 447 14.60 -7.38 -76.84
C ASP A 447 13.22 -7.54 -76.22
N TYR A 448 12.38 -8.41 -76.78
CA TYR A 448 11.08 -8.73 -76.20
C TYR A 448 11.23 -9.37 -74.80
N GLN A 449 12.15 -10.32 -74.63
CA GLN A 449 12.42 -10.92 -73.33
C GLN A 449 12.89 -9.88 -72.29
N LYS A 450 13.75 -8.93 -72.70
CA LYS A 450 14.17 -7.81 -71.83
C LYS A 450 13.00 -6.89 -71.45
N LEU A 451 12.06 -6.63 -72.37
CA LEU A 451 10.86 -5.86 -72.07
C LEU A 451 9.96 -6.57 -71.05
N VAL A 452 9.83 -7.90 -71.13
CA VAL A 452 9.09 -8.70 -70.14
C VAL A 452 9.76 -8.66 -68.76
N ILE A 453 11.08 -8.75 -68.70
CA ILE A 453 11.84 -8.60 -67.44
C ILE A 453 11.67 -7.18 -66.88
N ALA A 454 11.77 -6.15 -67.72
CA ALA A 454 11.57 -4.76 -67.31
C ALA A 454 10.15 -4.50 -66.77
N ARG A 455 9.13 -5.13 -67.37
CA ARG A 455 7.75 -5.11 -66.86
C ARG A 455 7.65 -5.75 -65.49
N THR A 456 8.17 -6.97 -65.34
CA THR A 456 8.15 -7.73 -64.07
C THR A 456 8.90 -6.97 -62.97
N LYS A 457 10.06 -6.38 -63.30
CA LYS A 457 10.83 -5.49 -62.41
C LYS A 457 9.99 -4.32 -61.92
N ALA A 458 9.29 -3.64 -62.84
CA ALA A 458 8.50 -2.47 -62.50
C ALA A 458 7.25 -2.82 -61.68
N GLU A 459 6.61 -3.96 -61.96
CA GLU A 459 5.51 -4.52 -61.14
C GLU A 459 5.98 -4.81 -59.70
N GLN A 460 7.10 -5.55 -59.55
CA GLN A 460 7.67 -5.86 -58.23
C GLN A 460 8.11 -4.61 -57.48
N ARG A 461 8.79 -3.69 -58.17
CA ARG A 461 9.22 -2.42 -57.57
C ARG A 461 8.04 -1.60 -57.10
N MET A 462 6.94 -1.52 -57.86
CA MET A 462 5.74 -0.81 -57.42
C MET A 462 5.15 -1.45 -56.14
N ALA A 463 5.02 -2.77 -56.11
CA ALA A 463 4.50 -3.48 -54.94
C ALA A 463 5.38 -3.28 -53.69
N LEU A 464 6.70 -3.43 -53.83
CA LEU A 464 7.66 -3.21 -52.73
C LEU A 464 7.74 -1.74 -52.30
N THR A 465 7.61 -0.79 -53.24
CA THR A 465 7.54 0.65 -52.90
C THR A 465 6.30 0.96 -52.08
N ALA A 466 5.14 0.39 -52.43
CA ALA A 466 3.91 0.54 -51.66
C ALA A 466 4.00 -0.12 -50.27
N GLN A 467 4.67 -1.27 -50.15
CA GLN A 467 4.95 -1.89 -48.86
C GLN A 467 5.89 -1.02 -48.02
N ARG A 468 6.97 -0.50 -48.62
CA ARG A 468 7.90 0.43 -47.98
C ARG A 468 7.22 1.69 -47.49
N GLU A 469 6.29 2.26 -48.27
CA GLU A 469 5.48 3.41 -47.87
C GLU A 469 4.67 3.13 -46.60
N ARG A 470 4.07 1.93 -46.48
CA ARG A 470 3.37 1.50 -45.25
C ARG A 470 4.32 1.39 -44.07
N MET A 471 5.47 0.75 -44.24
CA MET A 471 6.49 0.64 -43.18
C MET A 471 7.02 2.02 -42.76
N ALA A 472 7.22 2.92 -43.72
CA ALA A 472 7.60 4.31 -43.46
C ALA A 472 6.47 5.10 -42.76
N ALA A 473 5.19 4.75 -42.97
CA ALA A 473 4.09 5.34 -42.21
C ALA A 473 4.08 4.86 -40.75
N GLU A 474 4.37 3.58 -40.52
CA GLU A 474 4.50 3.01 -39.18
C GLU A 474 5.71 3.57 -38.42
N GLU A 475 6.86 3.74 -39.10
CA GLU A 475 8.06 4.39 -38.55
C GLU A 475 7.78 5.84 -38.16
N ARG A 476 7.19 6.66 -39.04
CA ARG A 476 6.82 8.04 -38.72
C ARG A 476 5.85 8.12 -37.54
N ALA A 477 4.87 7.22 -37.48
CA ALA A 477 3.94 7.16 -36.36
C ALA A 477 4.63 6.74 -35.06
N ALA A 478 5.60 5.83 -35.11
CA ALA A 478 6.38 5.42 -33.94
C ALA A 478 7.35 6.51 -33.47
N GLU A 479 7.99 7.22 -34.40
CA GLU A 479 8.85 8.37 -34.11
C GLU A 479 8.04 9.52 -33.47
N GLN A 480 6.85 9.82 -33.98
CA GLN A 480 5.93 10.78 -33.36
C GLN A 480 5.52 10.33 -31.95
N ARG A 481 5.11 9.06 -31.76
CA ARG A 481 4.76 8.52 -30.43
C ARG A 481 5.92 8.62 -29.44
N MET A 482 7.15 8.41 -29.88
CA MET A 482 8.33 8.56 -29.03
C MET A 482 8.51 10.03 -28.59
N ALA A 483 8.37 10.98 -29.52
CA ALA A 483 8.43 12.40 -29.20
C ALA A 483 7.29 12.83 -28.26
N ASP A 484 6.08 12.31 -28.48
CA ASP A 484 4.90 12.55 -27.64
C ASP A 484 5.11 11.99 -26.22
N ALA A 485 5.67 10.78 -26.08
CA ALA A 485 5.97 10.18 -24.79
C ALA A 485 7.05 10.96 -24.02
N ASP A 486 8.12 11.39 -24.69
CA ASP A 486 9.17 12.23 -24.09
C ASP A 486 8.61 13.57 -23.59
N ALA A 487 7.72 14.21 -24.37
CA ALA A 487 7.07 15.46 -23.97
C ALA A 487 6.10 15.25 -22.80
N SER A 488 5.31 14.17 -22.85
CA SER A 488 4.34 13.82 -21.79
C SER A 488 5.05 13.49 -20.48
N GLN A 489 6.22 12.84 -20.51
CA GLN A 489 7.02 12.60 -19.32
C GLN A 489 7.46 13.91 -18.67
N LEU A 490 8.01 14.85 -19.45
CA LEU A 490 8.41 16.15 -18.91
C LEU A 490 7.23 16.97 -18.41
N ASP A 491 6.08 16.90 -19.09
CA ASP A 491 4.85 17.55 -18.63
C ASP A 491 4.37 16.97 -17.29
N ALA A 492 4.39 15.64 -17.15
CA ALA A 492 4.08 14.96 -15.90
C ALA A 492 5.05 15.35 -14.77
N GLU A 493 6.35 15.44 -15.05
CA GLU A 493 7.35 15.92 -14.08
C GLU A 493 7.09 17.39 -13.68
N VAL A 494 6.78 18.26 -14.64
CA VAL A 494 6.41 19.67 -14.39
C VAL A 494 5.14 19.76 -13.55
N LYS A 495 4.12 18.96 -13.87
CA LYS A 495 2.86 18.92 -13.11
C LYS A 495 3.11 18.44 -11.68
N LYS A 496 3.89 17.37 -11.48
CA LYS A 496 4.29 16.88 -10.16
C LYS A 496 5.05 17.93 -9.36
N LEU A 497 5.97 18.66 -9.99
CA LEU A 497 6.71 19.75 -9.34
C LEU A 497 5.81 20.94 -8.98
N LYS A 498 4.83 21.29 -9.83
CA LYS A 498 3.82 22.32 -9.51
C LYS A 498 2.97 21.93 -8.32
N GLU A 499 2.49 20.68 -8.30
CA GLU A 499 1.75 20.12 -7.17
C GLU A 499 2.60 20.10 -5.90
N SER A 500 3.87 19.72 -6.03
CA SER A 500 4.83 19.75 -4.93
C SER A 500 4.99 21.15 -4.36
N VAL A 501 5.20 22.18 -5.19
CA VAL A 501 5.29 23.59 -4.75
C VAL A 501 4.01 24.03 -4.04
N GLY A 502 2.83 23.63 -4.56
CA GLY A 502 1.55 23.91 -3.90
C GLY A 502 1.45 23.25 -2.52
N SER A 503 1.93 22.01 -2.40
CA SER A 503 1.87 21.23 -1.15
C SER A 503 2.81 21.74 -0.06
N LEU A 504 3.87 22.50 -0.42
CA LEU A 504 4.78 23.14 0.55
C LEU A 504 4.08 24.16 1.45
N THR A 505 2.92 24.66 1.03
CA THR A 505 2.05 25.49 1.85
C THR A 505 0.89 24.63 2.36
N VAL A 506 0.93 24.26 3.64
CA VAL A 506 -0.17 23.52 4.27
C VAL A 506 -1.20 24.51 4.81
N THR A 507 -2.44 24.39 4.35
CA THR A 507 -3.56 25.26 4.75
C THR A 507 -4.56 24.54 5.65
N ALA A 508 -5.34 25.32 6.40
CA ALA A 508 -6.36 24.82 7.31
C ALA A 508 -7.57 24.24 6.55
N PRO A 509 -7.91 22.94 6.71
CA PRO A 509 -9.09 22.37 6.06
C PRO A 509 -10.41 22.77 6.72
N ARG A 510 -10.35 23.27 7.96
CA ARG A 510 -11.48 23.73 8.78
C ARG A 510 -11.04 24.82 9.74
N ASP A 511 -12.02 25.47 10.36
CA ASP A 511 -11.78 26.40 11.46
C ASP A 511 -11.35 25.62 12.71
N GLY A 512 -10.37 26.13 13.46
CA GLY A 512 -9.87 25.44 14.65
C GLY A 512 -8.71 26.15 15.32
N ILE A 513 -8.08 25.46 16.28
CA ILE A 513 -6.84 25.91 16.91
C ILE A 513 -5.67 25.04 16.45
N VAL A 514 -4.49 25.64 16.34
CA VAL A 514 -3.25 24.93 16.00
C VAL A 514 -2.47 24.67 17.28
N LEU A 515 -2.09 23.42 17.54
CA LEU A 515 -1.23 23.05 18.66
C LEU A 515 0.10 22.55 18.13
N HIS A 516 1.20 23.14 18.58
CA HIS A 516 2.54 22.71 18.16
C HIS A 516 2.91 21.39 18.81
N GLN A 517 3.56 20.51 18.04
CA GLN A 517 4.10 19.26 18.55
C GLN A 517 5.52 19.46 19.08
N ASP A 518 5.93 18.57 19.98
CA ASP A 518 7.30 18.54 20.48
C ASP A 518 8.24 17.91 19.44
N ASN A 519 9.43 18.49 19.32
CA ASN A 519 10.52 17.95 18.53
C ASN A 519 11.25 16.85 19.32
N TRP A 520 12.07 16.06 18.62
CA TRP A 520 12.92 15.02 19.23
C TRP A 520 13.78 15.51 20.40
N SER A 521 14.21 16.78 20.39
CA SER A 521 15.02 17.40 21.45
C SER A 521 14.21 17.93 22.64
N GLY A 522 12.90 17.70 22.68
CA GLY A 522 12.01 18.10 23.77
C GLY A 522 11.56 19.57 23.74
N GLY A 523 11.82 20.31 22.65
CA GLY A 523 11.31 21.67 22.43
C GLY A 523 10.15 21.68 21.43
N LYS A 524 9.31 22.72 21.43
CA LYS A 524 8.23 22.83 20.42
C LYS A 524 8.78 23.10 19.03
N VAL A 525 8.10 22.60 18.00
CA VAL A 525 8.41 22.94 16.61
C VAL A 525 8.01 24.38 16.33
N ASP A 526 8.96 25.20 15.88
CA ASP A 526 8.75 26.62 15.55
C ASP A 526 9.45 27.01 14.23
N VAL A 527 9.26 28.25 13.77
CA VAL A 527 9.89 28.80 12.57
C VAL A 527 11.42 28.63 12.61
N GLY A 528 12.00 28.08 11.54
CA GLY A 528 13.41 27.72 11.44
C GLY A 528 13.74 26.28 11.84
N SER A 529 12.79 25.55 12.43
CA SER A 529 12.97 24.14 12.78
C SER A 529 13.11 23.27 11.54
N GLN A 530 14.02 22.30 11.60
CA GLN A 530 14.16 21.28 10.58
C GLN A 530 13.29 20.07 10.93
N ILE A 531 12.37 19.72 10.04
CA ILE A 531 11.42 18.63 10.21
C ILE A 531 11.72 17.54 9.19
N TRP A 532 11.80 16.30 9.68
CA TRP A 532 11.94 15.13 8.82
C TRP A 532 10.57 14.65 8.34
N ARG A 533 10.54 14.02 7.15
CA ARG A 533 9.33 13.34 6.70
C ARG A 533 8.86 12.31 7.74
N GLY A 534 7.55 12.24 7.92
CA GLY A 534 6.90 11.39 8.92
C GLY A 534 6.77 12.02 10.31
N GLN A 535 7.48 13.12 10.60
CA GLN A 535 7.26 13.83 11.86
C GLN A 535 6.02 14.74 11.76
N SER A 536 5.16 14.74 12.77
CA SER A 536 4.08 15.75 12.88
C SER A 536 4.65 17.07 13.43
N VAL A 537 4.28 18.18 12.80
CA VAL A 537 4.73 19.55 13.13
C VAL A 537 3.75 20.20 14.09
N ALA A 538 2.46 20.02 13.80
CA ALA A 538 1.38 20.57 14.59
C ALA A 538 0.16 19.65 14.50
N GLN A 539 -0.82 19.88 15.35
CA GLN A 539 -2.11 19.20 15.30
C GLN A 539 -3.23 20.23 15.30
N MET A 540 -4.32 19.91 14.61
CA MET A 540 -5.55 20.72 14.58
C MET A 540 -6.73 19.92 15.16
N PRO A 541 -6.94 19.98 16.48
CA PRO A 541 -8.07 19.35 17.14
C PRO A 541 -9.40 19.98 16.70
N ASP A 542 -10.43 19.15 16.54
CA ASP A 542 -11.80 19.63 16.28
C ASP A 542 -12.47 20.09 17.58
N LEU A 543 -12.60 21.40 17.76
CA LEU A 543 -13.24 21.96 18.95
C LEU A 543 -14.74 21.63 19.05
N SER A 544 -15.40 21.28 17.93
CA SER A 544 -16.82 20.89 17.93
C SER A 544 -17.05 19.45 18.43
N THR A 545 -15.99 18.63 18.47
CA THR A 545 -16.07 17.22 18.89
C THR A 545 -15.28 16.94 20.17
N LEU A 546 -15.14 17.96 21.03
CA LEU A 546 -14.49 17.77 22.34
C LEU A 546 -15.31 16.79 23.19
N ALA A 547 -14.60 15.81 23.73
CA ALA A 547 -15.11 14.84 24.67
C ALA A 547 -14.10 14.68 25.82
N VAL A 548 -14.55 14.05 26.89
CA VAL A 548 -13.65 13.66 27.98
C VAL A 548 -13.40 12.17 27.88
N ARG A 549 -12.12 11.79 27.84
CA ARG A 549 -11.67 10.40 28.00
C ARG A 549 -11.28 10.22 29.45
N ALA A 550 -11.91 9.29 30.15
CA ALA A 550 -11.61 9.00 31.55
C ALA A 550 -11.31 7.50 31.72
N ALA A 551 -10.31 7.18 32.54
CA ALA A 551 -9.85 5.80 32.74
C ALA A 551 -10.54 5.18 33.97
N LEU A 552 -11.60 4.40 33.75
CA LEU A 552 -12.39 3.77 34.81
C LEU A 552 -11.74 2.45 35.24
N PRO A 553 -11.41 2.23 36.52
CA PRO A 553 -10.96 0.93 37.00
C PRO A 553 -11.98 -0.19 36.71
N GLU A 554 -11.52 -1.35 36.24
CA GLU A 554 -12.37 -2.48 35.84
C GLU A 554 -13.40 -2.86 36.93
N ARG A 555 -13.00 -2.82 38.20
CA ARG A 555 -13.83 -3.19 39.35
C ARG A 555 -15.07 -2.32 39.54
N GLU A 556 -15.04 -1.10 39.03
CA GLU A 556 -16.12 -0.12 39.13
C GLU A 556 -17.04 -0.15 37.90
N LEU A 557 -16.75 -1.01 36.90
CA LEU A 557 -17.51 -1.12 35.66
C LEU A 557 -19.00 -1.38 35.88
N GLY A 558 -19.35 -2.19 36.89
CA GLY A 558 -20.74 -2.51 37.23
C GLY A 558 -21.58 -1.33 37.74
N ARG A 559 -20.96 -0.19 38.10
CA ARG A 559 -21.66 1.00 38.63
C ARG A 559 -22.00 2.03 37.55
N VAL A 560 -21.50 1.83 36.33
CA VAL A 560 -21.53 2.84 35.27
C VAL A 560 -22.34 2.33 34.09
N ASN A 561 -23.30 3.14 33.63
CA ASN A 561 -24.13 2.81 32.46
C ASN A 561 -24.01 3.86 31.34
N PRO A 562 -24.03 3.45 30.06
CA PRO A 562 -24.19 4.39 28.96
C PRO A 562 -25.43 5.27 29.14
N GLY A 563 -25.30 6.57 28.87
CA GLY A 563 -26.34 7.59 29.04
C GLY A 563 -26.44 8.19 30.45
N GLN A 564 -25.67 7.69 31.43
CA GLN A 564 -25.66 8.25 32.79
C GLN A 564 -25.12 9.69 32.79
N ARG A 565 -25.78 10.57 33.55
CA ARG A 565 -25.34 11.94 33.74
C ARG A 565 -24.14 12.00 34.67
N VAL A 566 -23.13 12.78 34.29
CA VAL A 566 -21.89 12.96 35.02
C VAL A 566 -21.57 14.45 35.15
N ARG A 567 -20.81 14.80 36.18
CA ARG A 567 -20.26 16.13 36.36
C ARG A 567 -18.77 16.10 36.07
N VAL A 568 -18.32 16.89 35.11
CA VAL A 568 -16.91 17.04 34.75
C VAL A 568 -16.37 18.28 35.43
N VAL A 569 -15.38 18.11 36.32
CA VAL A 569 -14.69 19.18 37.04
C VAL A 569 -13.35 19.42 36.37
N ILE A 570 -13.08 20.66 35.98
CA ILE A 570 -11.86 21.00 35.23
C ILE A 570 -10.73 21.36 36.18
N ALA A 571 -9.57 20.68 36.06
CA ALA A 571 -8.42 20.98 36.90
C ALA A 571 -7.82 22.36 36.56
N GLY A 572 -7.48 23.14 37.58
CA GLY A 572 -6.65 24.35 37.43
C GLY A 572 -7.38 25.67 37.11
N GLY A 573 -8.68 25.83 37.38
CA GLY A 573 -9.29 27.16 37.30
C GLY A 573 -10.72 27.26 37.84
N GLY A 574 -10.83 27.80 39.06
CA GLY A 574 -12.05 28.40 39.65
C GLY A 574 -13.33 27.59 39.52
N ASP A 575 -13.41 26.42 40.15
CA ASP A 575 -14.65 25.64 40.37
C ASP A 575 -15.55 25.44 39.13
N ARG A 576 -14.94 25.40 37.94
CA ARG A 576 -15.65 25.21 36.67
C ARG A 576 -16.03 23.74 36.54
N SER A 577 -17.31 23.47 36.75
CA SER A 577 -17.92 22.16 36.51
C SER A 577 -18.91 22.23 35.36
N MET A 578 -19.02 21.14 34.61
CA MET A 578 -19.94 21.01 33.48
C MET A 578 -20.71 19.71 33.60
N ASN A 579 -21.94 19.71 33.09
CA ASN A 579 -22.71 18.48 32.96
C ASN A 579 -22.39 17.82 31.63
N GLY A 580 -22.32 16.50 31.66
CA GLY A 580 -22.24 15.67 30.47
C GLY A 580 -22.96 14.36 30.69
N HIS A 581 -22.91 13.51 29.68
CA HIS A 581 -23.41 12.15 29.76
C HIS A 581 -22.36 11.18 29.21
N ILE A 582 -22.35 9.98 29.78
CA ILE A 582 -21.49 8.89 29.29
C ILE A 582 -22.03 8.47 27.93
N ALA A 583 -21.33 8.84 26.86
CA ALA A 583 -21.72 8.49 25.50
C ALA A 583 -21.40 7.02 25.22
N GLU A 584 -20.22 6.57 25.68
CA GLU A 584 -19.73 5.23 25.43
C GLU A 584 -18.90 4.74 26.62
N VAL A 585 -19.02 3.44 26.90
CA VAL A 585 -18.16 2.71 27.83
C VAL A 585 -17.37 1.71 26.99
N GLY A 586 -16.04 1.84 26.97
CA GLY A 586 -15.15 1.08 26.10
C GLY A 586 -15.39 -0.43 26.17
N GLY A 587 -15.42 -1.09 25.01
CA GLY A 587 -15.73 -2.52 24.90
C GLY A 587 -14.65 -3.48 25.44
N THR A 588 -13.52 -2.94 25.89
CA THR A 588 -12.29 -3.68 26.21
C THR A 588 -11.67 -3.14 27.50
N VAL A 589 -11.08 -4.03 28.30
CA VAL A 589 -10.25 -3.70 29.45
C VAL A 589 -8.78 -3.73 29.03
N HIS A 590 -8.01 -2.77 29.51
CA HIS A 590 -6.59 -2.65 29.20
C HIS A 590 -5.82 -2.07 30.37
N SER A 591 -4.49 -2.18 30.34
CA SER A 591 -3.64 -1.48 31.31
C SER A 591 -3.75 0.04 31.15
N LYS A 592 -3.82 0.78 32.25
CA LYS A 592 -3.86 2.25 32.26
C LYS A 592 -2.61 2.87 31.64
N SER A 593 -1.44 2.32 31.95
CA SER A 593 -0.19 2.66 31.29
C SER A 593 0.81 1.50 31.42
N ARG A 594 1.99 1.65 30.81
CA ARG A 594 3.10 0.71 30.98
C ARG A 594 3.66 0.69 32.41
N VAL A 595 3.61 1.84 33.09
CA VAL A 595 4.15 2.00 34.45
C VAL A 595 3.12 1.60 35.50
N GLU A 596 1.86 1.95 35.25
CA GLU A 596 0.72 1.64 36.09
C GLU A 596 -0.17 0.59 35.39
N VAL A 597 0.15 -0.69 35.61
CA VAL A 597 -0.53 -1.85 35.03
C VAL A 597 -1.86 -2.12 35.77
N VAL A 598 -2.68 -1.08 35.91
CA VAL A 598 -4.02 -1.18 36.49
C VAL A 598 -5.01 -1.44 35.34
N PRO A 599 -5.81 -2.52 35.38
CA PRO A 599 -6.86 -2.76 34.40
C PRO A 599 -7.94 -1.68 34.47
N VAL A 600 -8.11 -0.93 33.38
CA VAL A 600 -9.07 0.14 33.23
C VAL A 600 -9.86 -0.02 31.93
N VAL A 601 -11.00 0.66 31.87
CA VAL A 601 -11.87 0.80 30.71
C VAL A 601 -12.00 2.28 30.38
N ASP A 602 -11.81 2.63 29.12
CA ASP A 602 -11.98 4.01 28.67
C ASP A 602 -13.47 4.40 28.66
N LEU A 603 -13.79 5.51 29.33
CA LEU A 603 -15.09 6.16 29.28
C LEU A 603 -15.03 7.36 28.34
N VAL A 604 -15.97 7.44 27.41
CA VAL A 604 -16.16 8.61 26.56
C VAL A 604 -17.35 9.39 27.08
N VAL A 605 -17.10 10.56 27.66
CA VAL A 605 -18.13 11.47 28.14
C VAL A 605 -18.35 12.58 27.11
N ARG A 606 -19.59 12.72 26.64
CA ARG A 606 -20.00 13.84 25.79
C ARG A 606 -20.52 14.97 26.67
N LEU A 607 -20.05 16.18 26.40
CA LEU A 607 -20.43 17.38 27.13
C LEU A 607 -21.77 17.91 26.61
N ASP A 608 -22.67 18.32 27.51
CA ASP A 608 -24.01 18.81 27.14
C ASP A 608 -24.00 20.29 26.69
N GLN A 609 -22.93 21.01 27.03
CA GLN A 609 -22.75 22.44 26.72
C GLN A 609 -21.71 22.60 25.62
N ASP A 610 -21.90 23.65 24.79
CA ASP A 610 -20.97 23.98 23.70
C ASP A 610 -19.56 24.26 24.27
N PRO A 611 -18.56 23.43 23.95
CA PRO A 611 -17.19 23.60 24.42
C PRO A 611 -16.58 24.96 24.07
N GLY A 612 -17.07 25.60 23.00
CA GLY A 612 -16.61 26.91 22.53
C GLY A 612 -16.86 28.06 23.50
N GLN A 613 -17.88 27.95 24.38
CA GLN A 613 -18.21 29.02 25.34
C GLN A 613 -17.27 29.06 26.56
N LEU A 614 -16.65 27.93 26.93
CA LEU A 614 -15.77 27.82 28.11
C LEU A 614 -14.27 27.86 27.79
N LYS A 615 -13.88 28.05 26.52
CA LYS A 615 -12.48 28.04 26.06
C LYS A 615 -11.72 26.79 26.53
N LEU A 616 -12.34 25.62 26.40
CA LEU A 616 -11.69 24.36 26.74
C LEU A 616 -10.54 24.09 25.77
N LYS A 617 -9.42 23.60 26.31
CA LYS A 617 -8.25 23.20 25.52
C LYS A 617 -8.08 21.68 25.56
N PRO A 618 -7.78 21.03 24.42
CA PRO A 618 -7.33 19.64 24.41
C PRO A 618 -6.11 19.43 25.30
N GLY A 619 -6.01 18.27 25.95
CA GLY A 619 -4.97 17.91 26.91
C GLY A 619 -5.18 18.45 28.33
N GLN A 620 -6.30 19.12 28.60
CA GLN A 620 -6.60 19.61 29.95
C GLN A 620 -7.10 18.46 30.84
N ALA A 621 -6.46 18.27 31.99
CA ALA A 621 -6.88 17.29 32.99
C ALA A 621 -8.24 17.66 33.59
N VAL A 622 -9.09 16.65 33.75
CA VAL A 622 -10.43 16.77 34.33
C VAL A 622 -10.71 15.61 35.27
N GLN A 623 -11.57 15.85 36.24
CA GLN A 623 -12.08 14.84 37.15
C GLN A 623 -13.56 14.62 36.82
N VAL A 624 -13.92 13.39 36.45
CA VAL A 624 -15.30 13.01 36.17
C VAL A 624 -15.92 12.47 37.45
N GLU A 625 -16.92 13.17 37.97
CA GLU A 625 -17.75 12.73 39.08
C GLU A 625 -18.98 12.02 38.53
N ILE A 626 -19.06 10.73 38.80
CA ILE A 626 -20.18 9.87 38.43
C ILE A 626 -21.06 9.70 39.67
N PRO A 627 -22.27 10.29 39.69
CA PRO A 627 -23.17 10.16 40.82
C PRO A 627 -23.65 8.71 40.94
N VAL A 628 -23.86 8.25 42.18
CA VAL A 628 -24.43 6.93 42.47
C VAL A 628 -25.77 6.82 41.76
N ALA A 629 -25.96 5.78 40.95
CA ALA A 629 -27.21 5.55 40.24
C ALA A 629 -28.35 5.46 41.27
N ALA A 630 -29.25 6.44 41.28
CA ALA A 630 -30.49 6.35 42.03
C ALA A 630 -31.25 5.13 41.48
N GLY A 631 -31.41 4.11 42.32
CA GLY A 631 -31.88 2.79 41.91
C GLY A 631 -33.06 2.86 40.94
N ALA A 632 -32.89 2.28 39.75
CA ALA A 632 -34.00 1.87 38.93
C ALA A 632 -34.86 0.94 39.80
N SER A 633 -36.03 1.43 40.17
CA SER A 633 -37.00 0.66 40.94
C SER A 633 -37.49 -0.47 40.04
N ARG A 634 -37.05 -1.69 40.38
CA ARG A 634 -37.60 -3.02 40.06
C ARG A 634 -38.35 -3.23 38.74
#